data_AF-A0A958MRJ3-F1
#
_entry.id   AF-A0A958MRJ3-F1
#
_cell.length_a   1.000
_cell.length_b   1.000
_cell.length_c   1.000
_cell.angle_alpha   90.00
_cell.angle_beta   90.00
_cell.angle_gamma   90.00
#
_symmetry.space_group_name_H-M   'P 1'
#
loop_
_entity.id
_entity.type
_entity.pdbx_description
1 polymer ?
#
loop_
_entity_poly.entity_id
_entity_poly.type
_entity_poly.pdbx_seq_one_letter_code
_entity_poly.pdbx_strand_id
1 'polypeptide(L)'
;MEKIEYWKFIAGLGFFLFGMTRMEEALKELAGRSFKRFLRHYTTNHFLSIINGALTTAVLQSSSVVTLMILAFVGAEIITLGNALGIILGANLGTTFTGWVVASLGFKMDLEALVLPLIGIGCSGLVFLGPRFRFYHFLAFMAGLGFLFMGLDFMKSSMETLSQSVSLEFLAGWGAFAYLLFGAGFTALIQSSSATMMITLSALNADILTLHQAAALVIGADLGTTVTALLGAAQGTPTKKRVAMAHFLFNLVTDLLA
;
A
#
# COMPACT_ATOMS: atom_id res chain seq x y z
N MET A 1 14.38 24.85 -21.98
CA MET A 1 13.11 24.31 -21.45
C MET A 1 13.31 22.82 -21.27
N GLU A 2 13.69 22.39 -20.07
CA GLU A 2 13.63 20.96 -19.74
C GLU A 2 12.18 20.51 -19.93
N LYS A 3 11.99 19.51 -20.80
CA LYS A 3 10.67 18.93 -21.02
C LYS A 3 10.29 18.23 -19.73
N ILE A 4 9.18 18.64 -19.13
CA ILE A 4 8.62 17.97 -17.96
C ILE A 4 8.54 16.46 -18.25
N GLU A 5 9.22 15.65 -17.45
CA GLU A 5 9.39 14.21 -17.69
C GLU A 5 8.14 13.41 -17.27
N TYR A 6 6.95 13.80 -17.74
CA TYR A 6 5.70 13.12 -17.41
C TYR A 6 5.74 11.61 -17.67
N TRP A 7 6.44 11.19 -18.73
CA TRP A 7 6.64 9.77 -19.05
C TRP A 7 7.47 9.04 -18.01
N LYS A 8 8.48 9.69 -17.42
CA LYS A 8 9.30 9.11 -16.36
C LYS A 8 8.49 8.98 -15.08
N PHE A 9 7.64 9.95 -14.76
CA PHE A 9 6.71 9.83 -13.64
C PHE A 9 5.74 8.66 -13.82
N ILE A 10 5.10 8.55 -15.00
CA ILE A 10 4.16 7.46 -15.31
C ILE A 10 4.89 6.10 -15.30
N ALA A 11 6.08 6.02 -15.88
CA ALA A 11 6.91 4.81 -15.82
C ALA A 11 7.31 4.45 -14.38
N GLY A 12 7.65 5.46 -13.56
CA GLY A 12 7.98 5.29 -12.16
C GLY A 12 6.80 4.73 -11.36
N LEU A 13 5.60 5.29 -11.55
CA LEU A 13 4.37 4.75 -10.96
C LEU A 13 4.09 3.32 -11.46
N GLY A 14 4.29 3.05 -12.75
CA GLY A 14 4.13 1.72 -13.33
C GLY A 14 5.08 0.68 -12.73
N PHE A 15 6.38 1.00 -12.61
CA PHE A 15 7.36 0.14 -11.96
C PHE A 15 7.05 -0.06 -10.49
N PHE A 16 6.62 1.00 -9.79
CA PHE A 16 6.23 0.91 -8.39
C PHE A 16 5.06 -0.05 -8.20
N LEU A 17 3.97 0.12 -8.96
CA LEU A 17 2.79 -0.74 -8.90
C LEU A 17 3.14 -2.18 -9.30
N PHE A 18 3.87 -2.38 -10.39
CA PHE A 18 4.31 -3.70 -10.83
C PHE A 18 5.17 -4.39 -9.76
N GLY A 19 6.13 -3.66 -9.20
CA GLY A 19 7.01 -4.14 -8.14
C GLY A 19 6.24 -4.58 -6.91
N MET A 20 5.31 -3.75 -6.43
CA MET A 20 4.41 -4.10 -5.34
C MET A 20 3.57 -5.35 -5.65
N THR A 21 2.96 -5.45 -6.83
CA THR A 21 2.16 -6.63 -7.20
C THR A 21 3.01 -7.90 -7.23
N ARG A 22 4.21 -7.86 -7.81
CA ARG A 22 5.13 -9.02 -7.81
C ARG A 22 5.53 -9.41 -6.38
N MET A 23 5.84 -8.43 -5.54
CA MET A 23 6.19 -8.64 -4.14
C MET A 23 5.04 -9.27 -3.36
N GLU A 24 3.81 -8.76 -3.54
CA GLU A 24 2.60 -9.29 -2.90
C GLU A 24 2.32 -10.74 -3.31
N GLU A 25 2.36 -11.05 -4.61
CA GLU A 25 2.17 -12.42 -5.12
C GLU A 25 3.26 -13.37 -4.60
N ALA A 26 4.52 -12.94 -4.62
CA ALA A 26 5.63 -13.70 -4.10
C ALA A 26 5.45 -14.03 -2.61
N LEU A 27 5.07 -13.06 -1.80
CA LEU A 27 4.86 -13.25 -0.36
C LEU A 27 3.64 -14.13 -0.09
N LYS A 28 2.56 -14.02 -0.87
CA LYS A 28 1.42 -14.94 -0.77
C LYS A 28 1.84 -16.39 -1.00
N GLU A 29 2.66 -16.65 -2.02
CA GLU A 29 3.14 -18.01 -2.33
C GLU A 29 4.16 -18.52 -1.30
N LEU A 30 5.08 -17.66 -0.87
CA LEU A 30 6.05 -17.98 0.19
C LEU A 30 5.35 -18.25 1.53
N ALA A 31 4.30 -17.49 1.85
CA ALA A 31 3.54 -17.64 3.09
C ALA A 31 2.55 -18.82 3.02
N GLY A 32 2.01 -19.13 1.83
CA GLY A 32 1.32 -20.37 1.45
C GLY A 32 0.42 -20.99 2.52
N ARG A 33 0.69 -22.25 2.88
CA ARG A 33 -0.08 -23.01 3.89
C ARG A 33 0.09 -22.48 5.32
N SER A 34 1.23 -21.84 5.62
CA SER A 34 1.53 -21.31 6.95
C SER A 34 0.62 -20.13 7.28
N PHE A 35 0.38 -19.25 6.30
CA PHE A 35 -0.52 -18.11 6.46
C PHE A 35 -1.98 -18.51 6.71
N LYS A 36 -2.48 -19.49 5.94
CA LYS A 36 -3.82 -20.07 6.16
C LYS A 36 -3.95 -20.74 7.54
N ARG A 37 -2.87 -21.34 8.05
CA ARG A 37 -2.83 -21.98 9.37
C ARG A 37 -2.70 -20.95 10.50
N PHE A 38 -1.91 -19.91 10.30
CA PHE A 38 -1.74 -18.76 11.19
C PHE A 38 -3.08 -18.03 11.43
N LEU A 39 -3.82 -17.73 10.36
CA LEU A 39 -5.16 -17.11 10.45
C LEU A 39 -6.19 -18.00 11.15
N ARG A 40 -6.04 -19.32 11.09
CA ARG A 40 -6.97 -20.28 11.72
C ARG A 40 -6.71 -20.50 13.21
N HIS A 41 -5.48 -20.31 13.69
CA HIS A 41 -5.09 -20.68 15.07
C HIS A 41 -4.99 -19.49 16.04
N TYR A 42 -4.88 -18.25 15.54
CA TYR A 42 -4.53 -17.08 16.38
C TYR A 42 -5.58 -15.95 16.37
N THR A 43 -6.86 -16.30 16.48
CA THR A 43 -7.96 -15.35 16.77
C THR A 43 -8.67 -15.72 18.07
N THR A 44 -7.91 -15.94 19.15
CA THR A 44 -8.49 -16.29 20.46
C THR A 44 -8.80 -15.06 21.31
N ASN A 45 -8.19 -13.89 21.02
CA ASN A 45 -8.44 -12.61 21.70
C ASN A 45 -8.34 -11.41 20.72
N HIS A 46 -9.09 -10.34 20.99
CA HIS A 46 -9.16 -9.10 20.22
C HIS A 46 -7.79 -8.42 20.06
N PHE A 47 -6.97 -8.36 21.10
CA PHE A 47 -5.65 -7.71 21.02
C PHE A 47 -4.69 -8.44 20.08
N LEU A 48 -4.65 -9.77 20.14
CA LEU A 48 -3.87 -10.58 19.21
C LEU A 48 -4.37 -10.44 17.77
N SER A 49 -5.67 -10.24 17.59
CA SER A 49 -6.25 -9.99 16.26
C SER A 49 -5.66 -8.70 15.64
N ILE A 50 -5.49 -7.64 16.42
CA ILE A 50 -4.85 -6.38 15.96
C ILE A 50 -3.38 -6.62 15.59
N ILE A 51 -2.59 -7.23 16.47
CA ILE A 51 -1.18 -7.51 16.18
C ILE A 51 -1.03 -8.37 14.92
N ASN A 52 -1.86 -9.41 14.80
CA ASN A 52 -1.82 -10.29 13.65
C ASN A 52 -2.21 -9.57 12.37
N GLY A 53 -3.21 -8.69 12.40
CA GLY A 53 -3.56 -7.85 11.26
C GLY A 53 -2.42 -6.93 10.84
N ALA A 54 -1.75 -6.30 11.81
CA ALA A 54 -0.62 -5.41 11.55
C ALA A 54 0.56 -6.16 10.94
N LEU A 55 1.00 -7.26 11.55
CA LEU A 55 2.09 -8.08 11.03
C LEU A 55 1.75 -8.67 9.66
N THR A 56 0.54 -9.20 9.52
CA THR A 56 0.07 -9.76 8.25
C THR A 56 0.11 -8.73 7.14
N THR A 57 -0.35 -7.51 7.41
CA THR A 57 -0.38 -6.46 6.39
C THR A 57 0.99 -5.88 6.13
N ALA A 58 1.83 -5.71 7.14
CA ALA A 58 3.21 -5.28 6.96
C ALA A 58 4.01 -6.30 6.12
N VAL A 59 3.76 -7.60 6.32
CA VAL A 59 4.35 -8.66 5.50
C VAL A 59 3.73 -8.68 4.11
N LEU A 60 2.41 -8.81 3.97
CA LEU A 60 1.75 -8.91 2.66
C LEU A 60 1.74 -7.61 1.86
N GLN A 61 2.04 -6.48 2.49
CA GLN A 61 2.11 -5.14 1.88
C GLN A 61 0.78 -4.63 1.28
N SER A 62 -0.34 -5.28 1.61
CA SER A 62 -1.67 -4.90 1.13
C SER A 62 -2.75 -5.17 2.17
N SER A 63 -3.28 -4.11 2.78
CA SER A 63 -4.44 -4.17 3.68
C SER A 63 -5.72 -4.56 2.95
N SER A 64 -5.91 -4.14 1.69
CA SER A 64 -7.09 -4.50 0.87
C SER A 64 -7.26 -6.02 0.76
N VAL A 65 -6.20 -6.75 0.44
CA VAL A 65 -6.21 -8.22 0.37
C VAL A 65 -6.53 -8.86 1.70
N VAL A 66 -5.92 -8.36 2.79
CA VAL A 66 -6.17 -8.85 4.15
C VAL A 66 -7.65 -8.66 4.50
N THR A 67 -8.20 -7.47 4.25
CA THR A 67 -9.61 -7.16 4.49
C THR A 67 -10.53 -8.04 3.66
N LEU A 68 -10.26 -8.23 2.36
CA LEU A 68 -11.08 -9.12 1.51
C LEU A 68 -11.06 -10.57 2.01
N MET A 69 -9.91 -11.05 2.48
CA MET A 69 -9.81 -12.38 3.10
C MET A 69 -10.62 -12.48 4.41
N ILE A 70 -10.52 -11.48 5.27
CA ILE A 70 -11.30 -11.43 6.52
C ILE A 70 -12.80 -11.36 6.24
N LEU A 71 -13.22 -10.59 5.22
CA LEU A 71 -14.60 -10.60 4.75
C LEU A 71 -15.01 -12.01 4.31
N ALA A 72 -14.18 -12.73 3.55
CA ALA A 72 -14.48 -14.11 3.16
C ALA A 72 -14.65 -15.04 4.38
N PHE A 73 -13.78 -14.95 5.38
CA PHE A 73 -13.82 -15.79 6.58
C PHE A 73 -14.96 -15.45 7.54
N VAL A 74 -15.27 -14.17 7.73
CA VAL A 74 -16.43 -13.77 8.55
C VAL A 74 -17.74 -14.16 7.86
N GLY A 75 -17.78 -14.12 6.52
CA GLY A 75 -18.93 -14.57 5.73
C GLY A 75 -19.14 -16.08 5.78
N ALA A 76 -18.07 -16.85 5.95
CA ALA A 76 -18.10 -18.30 6.15
C ALA A 76 -18.18 -18.72 7.62
N GLU A 77 -18.39 -17.77 8.54
CA GLU A 77 -18.48 -18.00 10.00
C GLU A 77 -17.24 -18.65 10.63
N ILE A 78 -16.09 -18.56 9.96
CA ILE A 78 -14.81 -19.10 10.45
C ILE A 78 -14.23 -18.19 11.55
N ILE A 79 -14.47 -16.89 11.45
CA ILE A 79 -13.99 -15.87 12.39
C ILE A 79 -15.18 -15.03 12.86
N THR A 80 -15.17 -14.64 14.13
CA THR A 80 -16.20 -13.78 14.73
C THR A 80 -16.08 -12.34 14.24
N LEU A 81 -17.17 -11.57 14.33
CA LEU A 81 -17.18 -10.15 14.01
C LEU A 81 -16.10 -9.37 14.76
N GLY A 82 -15.98 -9.56 16.08
CA GLY A 82 -15.02 -8.82 16.91
C GLY A 82 -13.56 -9.07 16.51
N ASN A 83 -13.20 -10.33 16.23
CA ASN A 83 -11.86 -10.67 15.75
C ASN A 83 -11.60 -10.14 14.33
N ALA A 84 -12.60 -10.19 13.45
CA ALA A 84 -12.50 -9.61 12.11
C ALA A 84 -12.20 -8.10 12.17
N LEU A 85 -12.88 -7.36 13.04
CA LEU A 85 -12.61 -5.94 13.27
C LEU A 85 -11.20 -5.72 13.82
N GLY A 86 -10.78 -6.52 14.81
CA GLY A 86 -9.42 -6.45 15.33
C GLY A 86 -8.36 -6.60 14.23
N ILE A 87 -8.50 -7.60 13.34
CA ILE A 87 -7.55 -7.80 12.24
C ILE A 87 -7.55 -6.63 11.27
N ILE A 88 -8.71 -6.05 10.93
CA ILE A 88 -8.79 -4.92 10.01
C ILE A 88 -8.15 -3.66 10.62
N LEU A 89 -8.39 -3.38 11.90
CA LEU A 89 -7.72 -2.28 12.62
C LEU A 89 -6.20 -2.48 12.62
N GLY A 90 -5.76 -3.71 12.88
CA GLY A 90 -4.37 -4.11 12.72
C GLY A 90 -3.85 -3.86 11.31
N ALA A 91 -4.62 -4.19 10.28
CA ALA A 91 -4.20 -4.03 8.89
C ALA A 91 -3.93 -2.56 8.52
N ASN A 92 -4.74 -1.62 9.02
CA ASN A 92 -4.46 -0.20 8.85
C ASN A 92 -3.11 0.17 9.48
N LEU A 93 -2.85 -0.26 10.72
CA LEU A 93 -1.55 -0.06 11.38
C LEU A 93 -0.39 -0.67 10.58
N GLY A 94 -0.57 -1.88 10.05
CA GLY A 94 0.44 -2.56 9.25
C GLY A 94 0.77 -1.83 7.94
N THR A 95 -0.21 -1.16 7.33
CA THR A 95 -0.02 -0.40 6.08
C THR A 95 1.00 0.73 6.25
N THR A 96 1.08 1.32 7.45
CA THR A 96 2.03 2.40 7.77
C THR A 96 3.50 1.98 7.60
N PHE A 97 3.80 0.67 7.69
CA PHE A 97 5.15 0.15 7.53
C PHE A 97 5.74 0.51 6.15
N THR A 98 4.92 0.51 5.09
CA THR A 98 5.34 0.89 3.73
C THR A 98 5.91 2.31 3.69
N GLY A 99 5.21 3.26 4.32
CA GLY A 99 5.64 4.66 4.39
C GLY A 99 6.96 4.82 5.16
N TRP A 100 7.12 4.08 6.25
CA TRP A 100 8.38 4.07 7.01
C TRP A 100 9.55 3.52 6.21
N VAL A 101 9.36 2.40 5.49
CA VAL A 101 10.38 1.83 4.60
C VAL A 101 10.82 2.87 3.56
N VAL A 102 9.86 3.54 2.94
CA VAL A 102 10.13 4.53 1.89
C VAL A 102 10.79 5.79 2.44
N ALA A 103 10.27 6.36 3.53
CA ALA A 103 10.81 7.59 4.12
C ALA A 103 12.21 7.38 4.71
N SER A 104 12.52 6.19 5.22
CA SER A 104 13.83 5.88 5.83
C SER A 104 14.86 5.40 4.82
N LEU A 105 14.51 4.46 3.93
CA LEU A 105 15.44 3.81 3.00
C LEU A 105 15.33 4.40 1.59
N GLY A 106 14.13 4.79 1.17
CA GLY A 106 13.80 5.21 -0.19
C GLY A 106 14.43 6.53 -0.63
N PHE A 107 14.40 7.55 0.24
CA PHE A 107 14.87 8.90 -0.11
C PHE A 107 16.31 9.21 0.31
N LYS A 108 16.89 8.44 1.24
CA LYS A 108 18.20 8.70 1.86
C LYS A 108 19.36 7.91 1.26
N MET A 109 19.09 6.86 0.50
CA MET A 109 20.14 5.99 -0.05
C MET A 109 20.21 6.20 -1.57
N ASP A 110 21.43 6.28 -2.12
CA ASP A 110 21.65 6.09 -3.56
C ASP A 110 21.39 4.62 -3.87
N LEU A 111 20.12 4.31 -4.06
CA LEU A 111 19.59 2.96 -4.13
C LEU A 111 20.03 2.22 -5.38
N GLU A 112 20.58 2.90 -6.39
CA GLU A 112 20.97 2.29 -7.66
C GLU A 112 21.89 1.07 -7.47
N ALA A 113 22.90 1.18 -6.59
CA ALA A 113 23.84 0.09 -6.30
C ALA A 113 23.19 -1.14 -5.64
N LEU A 114 22.05 -0.97 -4.96
CA LEU A 114 21.28 -2.05 -4.35
C LEU A 114 20.17 -2.56 -5.28
N VAL A 115 19.51 -1.65 -5.97
CA VAL A 115 18.33 -1.91 -6.81
C VAL A 115 18.69 -2.65 -8.09
N LEU A 116 19.78 -2.28 -8.77
CA LEU A 116 20.17 -2.92 -10.02
C LEU A 116 20.50 -4.42 -9.82
N PRO A 117 21.24 -4.85 -8.78
CA PRO A 117 21.39 -6.27 -8.47
C PRO A 117 20.08 -6.98 -8.15
N LEU A 118 19.15 -6.35 -7.41
CA LEU A 118 17.84 -6.93 -7.10
C LEU A 118 17.03 -7.20 -8.36
N ILE A 119 16.98 -6.23 -9.28
CA ILE A 119 16.31 -6.38 -10.59
C ILE A 119 17.04 -7.43 -11.44
N GLY A 120 18.36 -7.32 -11.57
CA GLY A 120 19.16 -8.19 -12.42
C GLY A 120 19.08 -9.66 -12.00
N ILE A 121 19.33 -9.95 -10.72
CA ILE A 121 19.26 -11.32 -10.17
C ILE A 121 17.81 -11.81 -10.14
N GLY A 122 16.88 -10.97 -9.67
CA GLY A 122 15.47 -11.32 -9.57
C GLY A 122 14.86 -11.67 -10.94
N CYS A 123 14.97 -10.77 -11.91
CA CYS A 123 14.41 -10.96 -13.25
C CYS A 123 15.08 -12.10 -14.01
N SER A 124 16.41 -12.19 -13.98
CA SER A 124 17.12 -13.33 -14.59
C SER A 124 16.66 -14.64 -13.96
N GLY A 125 16.53 -14.66 -12.64
CA GLY A 125 15.98 -15.76 -11.87
C GLY A 125 14.59 -16.19 -12.35
N LEU A 126 13.67 -15.24 -12.55
CA LEU A 126 12.32 -15.51 -13.05
C LEU A 126 12.28 -16.05 -14.48
N VAL A 127 13.20 -15.61 -15.34
CA VAL A 127 13.27 -16.05 -16.74
C VAL A 127 13.86 -17.46 -16.84
N PHE A 128 14.95 -17.73 -16.10
CA PHE A 128 15.67 -19.01 -16.20
C PHE A 128 15.10 -20.11 -15.29
N LEU A 129 14.39 -19.75 -14.22
CA LEU A 129 13.78 -20.70 -13.28
C LEU A 129 12.26 -20.65 -13.38
N GLY A 130 11.62 -21.80 -13.52
CA GLY A 130 10.17 -21.89 -13.47
C GLY A 130 9.60 -21.86 -12.04
N PRO A 131 8.28 -21.68 -11.88
CA PRO A 131 7.60 -21.65 -10.57
C PRO A 131 7.82 -22.90 -9.70
N ARG A 132 8.18 -24.04 -10.32
CA ARG A 132 8.50 -25.29 -9.61
C ARG A 132 9.76 -25.22 -8.74
N PHE A 133 10.63 -24.25 -8.95
CA PHE A 133 11.88 -24.11 -8.21
C PHE A 133 11.63 -23.41 -6.87
N ARG A 134 12.21 -23.94 -5.78
CA ARG A 134 12.01 -23.45 -4.40
C ARG A 134 12.26 -21.96 -4.23
N PHE A 135 13.22 -21.40 -4.96
CA PHE A 135 13.63 -20.00 -4.85
C PHE A 135 12.89 -19.06 -5.80
N TYR A 136 12.03 -19.57 -6.70
CA TYR A 136 11.35 -18.74 -7.70
C TYR A 136 10.61 -17.57 -7.08
N HIS A 137 9.81 -17.82 -6.03
CA HIS A 137 9.06 -16.76 -5.36
C HIS A 137 9.95 -15.81 -4.56
N PHE A 138 11.10 -16.27 -4.05
CA PHE A 138 12.07 -15.36 -3.43
C PHE A 138 12.70 -14.42 -4.47
N LEU A 139 13.02 -14.92 -5.67
CA LEU A 139 13.52 -14.12 -6.77
C LEU A 139 12.45 -13.16 -7.32
N ALA A 140 11.18 -13.59 -7.32
CA ALA A 140 10.03 -12.73 -7.63
C ALA A 140 9.92 -11.57 -6.62
N PHE A 141 10.09 -11.86 -5.33
CA PHE A 141 10.13 -10.86 -4.28
C PHE A 141 11.28 -9.87 -4.48
N MET A 142 12.49 -10.35 -4.78
CA MET A 142 13.65 -9.49 -5.06
C MET A 142 13.43 -8.60 -6.29
N ALA A 143 12.92 -9.16 -7.39
CA ALA A 143 12.57 -8.40 -8.58
C ALA A 143 11.52 -7.32 -8.27
N GLY A 144 10.48 -7.70 -7.53
CA GLY A 144 9.43 -6.79 -7.09
C GLY A 144 9.97 -5.63 -6.25
N LEU A 145 10.83 -5.93 -5.28
CA LEU A 145 11.49 -4.92 -4.44
C LEU A 145 12.39 -3.99 -5.28
N GLY A 146 13.10 -4.54 -6.26
CA GLY A 146 13.91 -3.75 -7.20
C GLY A 146 13.07 -2.76 -8.02
N PHE A 147 11.99 -3.23 -8.66
CA PHE A 147 11.10 -2.35 -9.42
C PHE A 147 10.37 -1.33 -8.54
N LEU A 148 10.02 -1.70 -7.30
CA LEU A 148 9.43 -0.79 -6.32
C LEU A 148 10.34 0.42 -6.08
N PHE A 149 11.61 0.18 -5.75
CA PHE A 149 12.55 1.27 -5.49
C PHE A 149 12.97 2.04 -6.74
N MET A 150 13.13 1.36 -7.89
CA MET A 150 13.38 2.04 -9.17
C MET A 150 12.21 2.97 -9.55
N GLY A 151 10.98 2.51 -9.32
CA GLY A 151 9.79 3.32 -9.53
C GLY A 151 9.76 4.57 -8.64
N LEU A 152 10.14 4.42 -7.36
CA LEU A 152 10.27 5.54 -6.44
C LEU A 152 11.31 6.57 -6.94
N ASP A 153 12.48 6.12 -7.37
CA ASP A 153 13.55 7.01 -7.85
C ASP A 153 13.10 7.82 -9.07
N PHE A 154 12.41 7.17 -10.02
CA PHE A 154 11.87 7.83 -11.20
C PHE A 154 10.80 8.87 -10.84
N MET A 155 9.90 8.55 -9.90
CA MET A 155 8.89 9.50 -9.41
C MET A 155 9.54 10.67 -8.67
N LYS A 156 10.51 10.41 -7.80
CA LYS A 156 11.28 11.43 -7.06
C LYS A 156 11.94 12.41 -8.03
N SER A 157 12.75 11.91 -8.95
CA SER A 157 13.45 12.73 -9.93
C SER A 157 12.49 13.54 -10.81
N SER A 158 11.37 12.95 -11.24
CA SER A 158 10.37 13.66 -12.05
C SER A 158 9.70 14.79 -11.26
N MET A 159 9.43 14.57 -9.97
CA MET A 159 8.84 15.58 -9.08
C MET A 159 9.81 16.71 -8.76
N GLU A 160 11.11 16.44 -8.62
CA GLU A 160 12.14 17.47 -8.46
C GLU A 160 12.21 18.40 -9.68
N THR A 161 12.21 17.84 -10.90
CA THR A 161 12.16 18.65 -12.14
C THR A 161 10.86 19.45 -12.26
N LEU A 162 9.73 18.88 -11.82
CA LEU A 162 8.44 19.57 -11.83
C LEU A 162 8.43 20.76 -10.86
N SER A 163 8.97 20.59 -9.65
CA SER A 163 9.07 21.62 -8.62
C SER A 163 9.84 22.85 -9.12
N GLN A 164 10.87 22.65 -9.95
CA GLN A 164 11.68 23.73 -10.51
C GLN A 164 11.03 24.46 -11.70
N SER A 165 10.07 23.82 -12.39
CA SER A 165 9.53 24.30 -13.66
C SER A 165 8.10 24.86 -13.57
N VAL A 166 7.34 24.51 -12.54
CA VAL A 166 5.94 24.93 -12.37
C VAL A 166 5.75 25.51 -10.98
N SER A 167 5.29 26.77 -10.91
CA SER A 167 4.80 27.32 -9.63
C SER A 167 3.46 26.69 -9.30
N LEU A 168 3.43 25.89 -8.24
CA LEU A 168 2.22 25.18 -7.78
C LEU A 168 1.39 26.03 -6.81
N GLU A 169 1.42 27.35 -6.96
CA GLU A 169 0.69 28.30 -6.10
C GLU A 169 -0.82 28.04 -6.07
N PHE A 170 -1.39 27.47 -7.14
CA PHE A 170 -2.81 27.10 -7.17
C PHE A 170 -3.16 25.97 -6.18
N LEU A 171 -2.19 25.10 -5.84
CA LEU A 171 -2.33 24.05 -4.83
C LEU A 171 -2.21 24.65 -3.41
N ALA A 172 -1.49 25.76 -3.24
CA ALA A 172 -1.31 26.40 -1.94
C ALA A 172 -2.62 26.97 -1.34
N GLY A 173 -3.63 27.27 -2.17
CA GLY A 173 -4.91 27.80 -1.72
C GLY A 173 -5.93 26.76 -1.21
N TRP A 174 -5.64 25.46 -1.33
CA TRP A 174 -6.57 24.41 -0.94
C TRP A 174 -6.48 24.14 0.57
N GLY A 175 -7.63 24.08 1.23
CA GLY A 175 -7.71 23.66 2.63
C GLY A 175 -7.37 22.17 2.81
N ALA A 176 -6.95 21.77 4.01
CA ALA A 176 -6.60 20.38 4.34
C ALA A 176 -7.70 19.37 3.95
N PHE A 177 -8.97 19.74 4.11
CA PHE A 177 -10.10 18.90 3.73
C PHE A 177 -10.14 18.56 2.23
N ALA A 178 -9.71 19.48 1.35
CA ALA A 178 -9.65 19.23 -0.08
C ALA A 178 -8.56 18.20 -0.44
N TYR A 179 -7.41 18.26 0.24
CA TYR A 179 -6.34 17.27 0.11
C TYR A 179 -6.77 15.89 0.59
N LEU A 180 -7.52 15.83 1.71
CA LEU A 180 -8.13 14.61 2.22
C LEU A 180 -9.08 14.00 1.19
N LEU A 181 -10.03 14.78 0.67
CA LEU A 181 -10.97 14.28 -0.35
C LEU A 181 -10.26 13.82 -1.63
N PHE A 182 -9.21 14.54 -2.04
CA PHE A 182 -8.40 14.14 -3.18
C PHE A 182 -7.69 12.81 -2.91
N GLY A 183 -7.04 12.66 -1.75
CA GLY A 183 -6.39 11.41 -1.36
C GLY A 183 -7.35 10.23 -1.28
N ALA A 184 -8.55 10.45 -0.74
CA ALA A 184 -9.61 9.45 -0.65
C ALA A 184 -10.12 9.03 -2.02
N GLY A 185 -10.45 10.00 -2.88
CA GLY A 185 -10.92 9.73 -4.24
C GLY A 185 -9.86 9.04 -5.09
N PHE A 186 -8.64 9.56 -5.08
CA PHE A 186 -7.53 9.00 -5.85
C PHE A 186 -7.21 7.57 -5.42
N THR A 187 -7.16 7.31 -4.11
CA THR A 187 -6.93 5.96 -3.59
C THR A 187 -8.09 5.03 -3.88
N ALA A 188 -9.33 5.48 -3.80
CA ALA A 188 -10.49 4.67 -4.16
C ALA A 188 -10.48 4.27 -5.66
N LEU A 189 -10.01 5.17 -6.53
CA LEU A 189 -9.90 4.93 -7.97
C LEU A 189 -8.79 3.95 -8.32
N ILE A 190 -7.59 4.16 -7.78
CA ILE A 190 -6.42 3.30 -8.04
C ILE A 190 -6.46 2.00 -7.21
N GLN A 191 -7.22 2.01 -6.12
CA GLN A 191 -7.34 0.91 -5.15
C GLN A 191 -6.00 0.55 -4.46
N SER A 192 -5.08 1.50 -4.37
CA SER A 192 -3.78 1.33 -3.72
C SER A 192 -3.38 2.56 -2.90
N SER A 193 -3.56 2.50 -1.57
CA SER A 193 -3.10 3.56 -0.66
C SER A 193 -1.58 3.67 -0.61
N SER A 194 -0.86 2.56 -0.77
CA SER A 194 0.61 2.58 -0.88
C SER A 194 1.07 3.39 -2.09
N ALA A 195 0.40 3.28 -3.25
CA ALA A 195 0.73 4.11 -4.41
C ALA A 195 0.46 5.59 -4.17
N THR A 196 -0.70 5.92 -3.58
CA THR A 196 -1.02 7.30 -3.18
C THR A 196 0.03 7.85 -2.22
N MET A 197 0.39 7.09 -1.18
CA MET A 197 1.41 7.45 -0.20
C MET A 197 2.76 7.73 -0.85
N MET A 198 3.19 6.94 -1.85
CA MET A 198 4.44 7.19 -2.57
C MET A 198 4.45 8.48 -3.35
N ILE A 199 3.38 8.75 -4.08
CA ILE A 199 3.23 9.98 -4.85
C ILE A 199 3.30 11.18 -3.89
N THR A 200 2.61 11.09 -2.76
CA THR A 200 2.62 12.11 -1.72
C THR A 200 3.99 12.30 -1.10
N LEU A 201 4.70 11.23 -0.74
CA LEU A 201 6.05 11.32 -0.18
C LEU A 201 7.06 11.86 -1.21
N SER A 202 6.92 11.50 -2.49
CA SER A 202 7.77 12.02 -3.56
C SER A 202 7.54 13.52 -3.77
N ALA A 203 6.29 13.97 -3.74
CA ALA A 203 5.94 15.38 -3.83
C ALA A 203 6.38 16.17 -2.58
N LEU A 204 6.26 15.57 -1.39
CA LEU A 204 6.78 16.15 -0.15
C LEU A 204 8.31 16.30 -0.19
N ASN A 205 9.03 15.28 -0.68
CA ASN A 205 10.49 15.31 -0.80
C ASN A 205 10.96 16.37 -1.81
N ALA A 206 10.17 16.63 -2.86
CA ALA A 206 10.45 17.66 -3.85
C ALA A 206 9.97 19.07 -3.44
N ASP A 207 9.56 19.26 -2.17
CA ASP A 207 8.99 20.50 -1.62
C ASP A 207 7.74 21.03 -2.37
N ILE A 208 7.07 20.16 -3.13
CA ILE A 208 5.80 20.47 -3.82
C ILE A 208 4.64 20.54 -2.82
N LEU A 209 4.63 19.62 -1.86
CA LEU A 209 3.65 19.59 -0.78
C LEU A 209 4.31 19.94 0.54
N THR A 210 3.62 20.73 1.36
CA THR A 210 3.99 20.88 2.77
C THR A 210 3.64 19.61 3.55
N LEU A 211 4.27 19.41 4.70
CA LEU A 211 3.97 18.27 5.58
C LEU A 211 2.47 18.17 5.93
N HIS A 212 1.81 19.31 6.16
CA HIS A 212 0.38 19.36 6.48
C HIS A 212 -0.49 18.88 5.31
N GLN A 213 -0.17 19.29 4.08
CA GLN A 213 -0.89 18.87 2.87
C GLN A 213 -0.65 17.38 2.58
N ALA A 214 0.60 16.93 2.72
CA ALA A 214 0.97 15.54 2.58
C ALA A 214 0.25 14.65 3.61
N ALA A 215 0.19 15.08 4.87
CA ALA A 215 -0.53 14.38 5.93
C ALA A 215 -2.03 14.27 5.61
N ALA A 216 -2.67 15.38 5.23
CA ALA A 216 -4.09 15.38 4.86
C ALA A 216 -4.39 14.42 3.69
N LEU A 217 -3.51 14.37 2.69
CA LEU A 217 -3.66 13.47 1.54
C LEU A 217 -3.49 12.00 1.95
N VAL A 218 -2.52 11.67 2.81
CA VAL A 218 -2.33 10.30 3.33
C VAL A 218 -3.48 9.87 4.22
N ILE A 219 -4.01 10.76 5.06
CA ILE A 219 -5.24 10.53 5.85
C ILE A 219 -6.40 10.19 4.89
N GLY A 220 -6.58 11.01 3.85
CA GLY A 220 -7.55 10.72 2.79
C GLY A 220 -7.34 9.35 2.15
N ALA A 221 -6.09 8.97 1.87
CA ALA A 221 -5.77 7.67 1.29
C ALA A 221 -6.19 6.49 2.19
N ASP A 222 -6.12 6.63 3.51
CA ASP A 222 -6.63 5.62 4.45
C ASP A 222 -8.16 5.47 4.33
N LEU A 223 -8.91 6.59 4.25
CA LEU A 223 -10.33 6.56 3.95
C LEU A 223 -10.64 5.88 2.62
N GLY A 224 -9.93 6.26 1.55
CA GLY A 224 -10.14 5.74 0.20
C GLY A 224 -9.99 4.21 0.10
N THR A 225 -9.10 3.62 0.91
CA THR A 225 -8.86 2.17 0.95
C THR A 225 -10.12 1.37 1.33
N THR A 226 -10.99 1.96 2.15
CA THR A 226 -12.21 1.30 2.65
C THR A 226 -13.23 0.99 1.54
N VAL A 227 -13.15 1.68 0.40
CA VAL A 227 -14.03 1.43 -0.76
C VAL A 227 -13.90 0.00 -1.26
N THR A 228 -12.69 -0.56 -1.26
CA THR A 228 -12.45 -1.96 -1.64
C THR A 228 -13.20 -2.95 -0.74
N ALA A 229 -13.26 -2.66 0.57
CA ALA A 229 -13.98 -3.48 1.53
C ALA A 229 -15.50 -3.37 1.33
N LEU A 230 -16.01 -2.17 1.10
CA LEU A 230 -17.43 -1.91 0.81
C LEU A 230 -17.88 -2.65 -0.44
N LEU A 231 -17.10 -2.58 -1.52
CA LEU A 231 -17.36 -3.32 -2.76
C LEU A 231 -17.29 -4.84 -2.53
N GLY A 232 -16.28 -5.32 -1.81
CA GLY A 232 -16.13 -6.75 -1.48
C GLY A 232 -17.24 -7.33 -0.60
N ALA A 233 -17.92 -6.49 0.19
CA ALA A 233 -19.04 -6.88 1.05
C ALA A 233 -20.42 -6.67 0.41
N ALA A 234 -20.52 -5.99 -0.73
CA ALA A 234 -21.79 -5.54 -1.33
C ALA A 234 -22.80 -6.70 -1.53
N GLN A 235 -22.33 -7.85 -2.03
CA GLN A 235 -23.14 -9.05 -2.25
C GLN A 235 -22.96 -10.12 -1.15
N GLY A 236 -22.50 -9.71 0.03
CA GLY A 236 -22.20 -10.61 1.15
C GLY A 236 -23.29 -10.75 2.21
N THR A 237 -23.02 -11.59 3.21
CA THR A 237 -23.85 -11.77 4.41
C THR A 237 -23.99 -10.48 5.22
N PRO A 238 -25.01 -10.35 6.08
CA PRO A 238 -25.13 -9.19 6.98
C PRO A 238 -23.85 -8.95 7.81
N THR A 239 -23.17 -10.01 8.22
CA THR A 239 -21.91 -9.91 8.96
C THR A 239 -20.78 -9.34 8.12
N LYS A 240 -20.64 -9.73 6.84
CA LYS A 240 -19.69 -9.09 5.90
C LYS A 240 -19.94 -7.60 5.77
N LYS A 241 -21.21 -7.20 5.60
CA LYS A 241 -21.61 -5.80 5.46
C LYS A 241 -21.32 -4.99 6.72
N ARG A 242 -21.57 -5.57 7.91
CA ARG A 242 -21.23 -4.95 9.21
C ARG A 242 -19.72 -4.73 9.34
N VAL A 243 -18.89 -5.70 8.94
CA VAL A 243 -17.43 -5.55 8.97
C VAL A 243 -16.96 -4.43 8.05
N ALA A 244 -17.40 -4.42 6.79
CA ALA A 244 -16.99 -3.39 5.84
C ALA A 244 -17.47 -1.99 6.26
N MET A 245 -18.70 -1.89 6.77
CA MET A 245 -19.22 -0.62 7.28
C MET A 245 -18.46 -0.15 8.53
N ALA A 246 -18.12 -1.06 9.44
CA ALA A 246 -17.33 -0.72 10.61
C ALA A 246 -15.91 -0.25 10.24
N HIS A 247 -15.28 -0.87 9.22
CA HIS A 247 -14.01 -0.40 8.68
C HIS A 247 -14.13 1.03 8.12
N PHE A 248 -15.14 1.27 7.27
CA PHE A 248 -15.42 2.59 6.71
C PHE A 248 -15.66 3.65 7.80
N LEU A 249 -16.55 3.36 8.76
CA LEU A 249 -16.90 4.30 9.83
C LEU A 249 -15.73 4.56 10.77
N PHE A 250 -14.93 3.54 11.09
CA PHE A 250 -13.73 3.72 11.91
C PHE A 250 -12.76 4.70 11.23
N ASN A 251 -12.40 4.44 9.97
CA ASN A 251 -11.49 5.32 9.23
C ASN A 251 -12.07 6.72 9.08
N LEU A 252 -13.34 6.84 8.70
CA LEU A 252 -14.00 8.14 8.56
C LEU A 252 -13.94 8.96 9.86
N VAL A 253 -14.19 8.33 11.02
CA VAL A 253 -14.14 9.03 12.31
C VAL A 253 -12.71 9.38 12.68
N THR A 254 -11.74 8.47 12.51
CA THR A 254 -10.34 8.76 12.82
C THR A 254 -9.79 9.87 11.93
N ASP A 255 -10.16 9.87 10.66
CA ASP A 255 -9.68 10.82 9.65
C ASP A 255 -10.28 12.22 9.85
N LEU A 256 -11.49 12.32 10.39
CA LEU A 256 -12.11 13.59 10.77
C LEU A 256 -11.55 14.15 12.09
N LEU A 257 -10.98 13.31 12.94
CA LEU A 257 -10.40 13.71 14.23
C LEU A 257 -8.92 14.11 14.13
N ALA A 258 -8.20 13.60 13.12
CA ALA A 258 -6.79 13.86 12.87
C ALA A 258 -6.55 15.27 12.31
#